data_AF-A0A7J3Z6H3-F1
#
_entry.id   AF-A0A7J3Z6H3-F1
#
_cell.length_a   1.000
_cell.length_b   1.000
_cell.length_c   1.000
_cell.angle_alpha   90.00
_cell.angle_beta   90.00
_cell.angle_gamma   90.00
#
_symmetry.space_group_name_H-M   'P 1'
#
loop_
_entity.id
_entity.type
_entity.pdbx_description
1 polymer ?
#
loop_
_entity_poly.entity_id
_entity_poly.type
_entity_poly.pdbx_seq_one_letter_code
_entity_poly.pdbx_strand_id
1 'polypeptide(L)'
;MDLAKKLGWKSRELVISRERVTFEEILSIVKDLRDAIISNLDDYIILVNGLNIKLLKGLETEILGDTTIDIFPPAAGGVIS
;
A
#
# COMPACT_ATOMS: atom_id res chain seq x y z
N MET A 1 -6.79 0.07 14.21
CA MET A 1 -5.40 -0.46 14.11
C MET A 1 -4.54 0.64 13.53
N ASP A 2 -3.44 1.02 14.18
CA ASP A 2 -2.54 2.06 13.69
C ASP A 2 -1.42 1.40 12.86
N LEU A 3 -1.57 1.44 11.53
CA LEU A 3 -0.61 0.85 10.59
C LEU A 3 0.77 1.50 10.71
N ALA A 4 0.83 2.82 10.85
CA ALA A 4 2.10 3.54 10.97
C ALA A 4 2.84 3.15 12.26
N LYS A 5 2.12 2.96 13.37
CA LYS A 5 2.70 2.45 14.61
C LYS A 5 3.22 1.02 14.48
N LYS A 6 2.54 0.15 13.71
CA LYS A 6 2.99 -1.23 13.44
C LYS A 6 4.25 -1.26 12.58
N LEU A 7 4.35 -0.35 11.61
CA LEU A 7 5.47 -0.26 10.68
C LEU A 7 6.67 0.52 11.25
N GLY A 8 6.44 1.41 12.21
CA GLY A 8 7.45 2.32 12.75
C GLY A 8 7.74 3.53 11.83
N TRP A 9 7.00 3.67 10.74
CA TRP A 9 7.11 4.77 9.78
C TRP A 9 5.75 5.17 9.22
N LYS A 10 5.62 6.44 8.79
CA LYS A 10 4.40 6.99 8.17
C LYS A 10 4.46 7.04 6.66
N SER A 11 5.65 7.27 6.10
CA SER A 11 5.91 7.28 4.66
C SER A 11 7.32 6.78 4.41
N ARG A 12 7.54 6.26 3.20
CA ARG A 12 8.85 5.78 2.74
C ARG A 12 8.98 6.04 1.25
N GLU A 13 10.13 6.56 0.85
CA GLU A 13 10.49 6.71 -0.56
C GLU A 13 11.29 5.48 -1.01
N LEU A 14 10.98 4.99 -2.21
CA LEU A 14 11.61 3.81 -2.78
C LEU A 14 12.14 4.16 -4.16
N VAL A 15 13.44 3.95 -4.37
CA VAL A 15 14.06 4.06 -5.69
C VAL A 15 14.21 2.65 -6.26
N ILE A 16 13.54 2.39 -7.39
CA ILE A 16 13.54 1.09 -8.06
C ILE A 16 14.14 1.30 -9.45
N SER A 17 15.25 0.61 -9.73
CA SER A 17 15.99 0.74 -10.98
C SER A 17 15.37 -0.01 -12.18
N ARG A 18 14.10 -0.40 -12.07
CA ARG A 18 13.38 -1.20 -13.07
C ARG A 18 12.38 -0.30 -13.78
N GLU A 19 12.23 -0.44 -15.10
CA GLU A 19 11.25 0.36 -15.86
C GLU A 19 9.79 0.04 -15.49
N ARG A 20 9.54 -1.19 -15.04
CA ARG A 20 8.20 -1.67 -14.68
C ARG A 20 8.30 -2.51 -13.42
N VAL A 21 7.42 -2.23 -12.46
CA VAL A 21 7.29 -3.00 -11.22
C VAL A 21 5.82 -3.09 -10.86
N THR A 22 5.36 -4.25 -10.38
CA THR A 22 3.98 -4.41 -9.90
C THR A 22 3.85 -4.06 -8.42
N PHE A 23 2.64 -3.82 -7.95
CA PHE A 23 2.39 -3.63 -6.53
C PHE A 23 2.80 -4.86 -5.68
N GLU A 24 2.63 -6.07 -6.20
CA GLU A 24 3.14 -7.29 -5.55
C GLU A 24 4.66 -7.28 -5.37
N GLU A 25 5.39 -6.80 -6.38
CA GLU A 25 6.84 -6.65 -6.29
C GLU A 25 7.23 -5.57 -5.28
N ILE A 26 6.47 -4.46 -5.17
CA ILE A 26 6.65 -3.47 -4.11
C ILE A 26 6.51 -4.11 -2.73
N LEU A 27 5.48 -4.93 -2.51
CA LEU A 27 5.30 -5.67 -1.26
C LEU A 27 6.45 -6.66 -1.00
N SER A 28 7.02 -7.24 -2.04
CA SER A 28 8.18 -8.13 -1.92
C SER A 28 9.46 -7.38 -1.51
N ILE A 29 9.59 -6.10 -1.89
CA ILE A 29 10.69 -5.20 -1.49
C ILE A 29 10.47 -4.68 -0.06
N VAL A 30 9.25 -4.26 0.27
CA VAL A 30 8.87 -3.70 1.58
C VAL A 30 8.20 -4.78 2.43
N LYS A 31 9.01 -5.73 2.91
CA LYS A 31 8.52 -6.94 3.59
C LYS A 31 7.67 -6.65 4.83
N ASP A 32 8.04 -5.63 5.60
CA ASP A 32 7.29 -5.18 6.78
C ASP A 32 5.89 -4.67 6.42
N LEU A 33 5.76 -3.94 5.31
CA LEU A 33 4.45 -3.55 4.77
C LEU A 33 3.65 -4.76 4.32
N ARG A 34 4.28 -5.68 3.58
CA ARG A 34 3.63 -6.93 3.15
C ARG A 34 3.09 -7.70 4.33
N ASP A 35 3.91 -7.99 5.33
CA ASP A 35 3.51 -8.74 6.51
C ASP A 35 2.45 -7.99 7.33
N ALA A 36 2.39 -6.65 7.22
CA ALA A 36 1.39 -5.86 7.89
C ALA A 36 -0.01 -5.96 7.26
N ILE A 37 -0.10 -6.09 5.94
CA ILE A 37 -1.36 -5.97 5.19
C ILE A 37 -1.81 -7.24 4.47
N ILE A 38 -0.90 -8.16 4.11
CA ILE A 38 -1.19 -9.27 3.16
C ILE A 38 -2.32 -10.19 3.63
N SER A 39 -2.44 -10.45 4.93
CA SER A 39 -3.47 -11.34 5.48
C SER A 39 -4.88 -10.77 5.37
N ASN A 40 -5.03 -9.44 5.31
CA ASN A 40 -6.31 -8.74 5.27
C ASN A 40 -6.31 -7.66 4.18
N LEU A 41 -5.63 -7.92 3.05
CA LEU A 41 -5.38 -6.91 2.01
C LEU A 41 -6.68 -6.26 1.53
N ASP A 42 -7.77 -7.02 1.51
CA ASP A 42 -9.08 -6.56 1.09
C ASP A 42 -9.72 -5.51 1.99
N ASP A 43 -9.32 -5.45 3.26
CA ASP A 43 -9.82 -4.49 4.24
C ASP A 43 -9.11 -3.12 4.12
N TYR A 44 -8.01 -3.06 3.36
CA TYR A 44 -7.28 -1.82 3.12
C TYR A 44 -7.81 -1.10 1.88
N ILE A 45 -7.83 0.23 1.96
CA ILE A 45 -7.97 1.07 0.78
C ILE A 45 -6.56 1.40 0.30
N ILE A 46 -6.22 0.92 -0.90
CA ILE A 46 -4.91 1.15 -1.52
C ILE A 46 -5.13 1.98 -2.76
N LEU A 47 -4.52 3.16 -2.80
CA LEU A 47 -4.61 4.09 -3.91
C LEU A 47 -3.26 4.17 -4.61
N VAL A 48 -3.26 4.03 -5.93
CA VAL A 48 -2.10 4.27 -6.79
C VAL A 48 -2.39 5.55 -7.58
N ASN A 49 -1.66 6.63 -7.30
CA ASN A 49 -1.95 7.97 -7.82
C ASN A 49 -3.42 8.39 -7.62
N GLY A 50 -3.98 8.10 -6.44
CA GLY A 50 -5.37 8.39 -6.09
C GLY A 50 -6.43 7.43 -6.64
N LEU A 51 -6.06 6.47 -7.51
CA LEU A 51 -6.98 5.47 -8.04
C LEU A 51 -6.96 4.19 -7.19
N ASN A 52 -8.14 3.70 -6.82
CA ASN A 52 -8.24 2.47 -6.04
C ASN A 52 -7.69 1.28 -6.84
N ILE A 53 -6.74 0.56 -6.26
CA ILE A 53 -6.05 -0.55 -6.92
C ILE A 53 -6.99 -1.69 -7.34
N LYS A 54 -8.15 -1.84 -6.66
CA LYS A 54 -9.19 -2.81 -7.01
C LYS A 54 -9.93 -2.46 -8.30
N LEU A 55 -9.90 -1.20 -8.72
CA LEU A 55 -10.41 -0.73 -10.02
C LEU A 55 -9.36 -0.85 -11.13
N LEU A 56 -8.13 -1.24 -10.79
CA LEU A 56 -7.01 -1.47 -11.69
C LEU A 56 -6.80 -2.98 -11.85
N LYS A 57 -5.59 -3.48 -11.57
CA LYS A 57 -5.24 -4.91 -11.66
C LYS A 57 -4.89 -5.51 -10.29
N GLY A 58 -5.30 -4.86 -9.19
CA GLY A 58 -4.95 -5.31 -7.83
C GLY A 58 -3.44 -5.42 -7.65
N LEU A 59 -2.97 -6.57 -7.15
CA LEU A 59 -1.55 -6.86 -6.96
C LEU A 59 -0.70 -6.75 -8.25
N GLU A 60 -1.31 -6.99 -9.42
CA GLU A 60 -0.65 -6.88 -10.72
C GLU A 60 -0.64 -5.45 -11.28
N THR A 61 -1.14 -4.47 -10.52
CA THR A 61 -1.12 -3.05 -10.92
C THR A 61 0.31 -2.59 -11.09
N GLU A 62 0.59 -2.01 -12.26
CA GLU A 62 1.91 -1.49 -12.62
C GLU A 62 2.14 -0.14 -11.95
N ILE A 63 3.31 0.01 -11.34
CA ILE A 63 3.81 1.23 -10.72
C ILE A 63 4.88 1.79 -11.66
N LEU A 64 4.60 2.95 -12.25
CA LEU A 64 5.44 3.57 -13.27
C LEU A 64 5.92 4.95 -12.81
N GLY A 65 7.22 5.24 -12.99
CA GLY A 65 7.79 6.55 -12.69
C GLY A 65 7.56 7.02 -11.25
N ASP A 66 7.38 8.33 -11.10
CA ASP A 66 7.12 8.98 -9.81
C ASP A 66 5.66 8.75 -9.38
N THR A 67 5.40 7.56 -8.85
CA THR A 67 4.07 7.14 -8.39
C THR A 67 3.96 7.23 -6.87
N THR A 68 2.85 7.80 -6.40
CA THR A 68 2.47 7.77 -4.98
C THR A 68 1.51 6.61 -4.72
N ILE A 69 1.80 5.85 -3.65
CA ILE A 69 0.94 4.77 -3.18
C ILE A 69 0.46 5.11 -1.77
N ASP A 70 -0.83 5.37 -1.63
CA ASP A 70 -1.46 5.61 -0.33
C ASP A 70 -2.13 4.33 0.18
N ILE A 71 -1.89 4.00 1.45
CA ILE A 71 -2.42 2.79 2.08
C ILE A 71 -3.15 3.19 3.35
N PHE A 72 -4.47 3.03 3.33
CA PHE A 72 -5.32 3.35 4.46
C PHE A 72 -5.77 2.04 5.15
N PRO A 73 -5.46 1.86 6.44
CA PRO A 73 -5.99 0.73 7.20
C PRO A 73 -7.52 0.80 7.28
N PRO A 74 -8.19 -0.34 7.48
CA PRO A 74 -9.63 -0.35 7.74
C PRO A 74 -9.94 0.64 8.85
N ALA A 75 -10.94 1.49 8.63
CA ALA A 75 -11.38 2.43 9.64
C ALA A 75 -11.74 1.65 10.91
N ALA A 76 -10.99 1.86 11.99
CA ALA A 76 -11.59 1.74 13.30
C ALA A 76 -12.62 2.87 13.32
N GLY A 77 -13.90 2.54 13.11
CA GLY A 77 -14.96 3.54 13.11
C GLY A 77 -14.73 4.50 14.28
N GLY A 78 -14.53 5.78 13.97
CA GLY A 78 -14.47 6.79 15.00
C GLY A 78 -15.82 6.71 15.72
N VAL A 79 -15.80 6.33 17.00
CA VAL A 79 -16.90 6.71 17.87
C VAL A 79 -16.77 8.22 17.97
N ILE A 80 -17.58 8.92 17.19
CA ILE A 80 -17.95 10.30 17.47
C ILE A 80 -18.60 10.25 18.86
N SER A 81 -17.83 10.62 19.87
CA SER A 81 -18.35 10.98 21.18
C SER A 81 -18.79 12.43 21.18
#